data_AF-A0A523JB48-F1
#
_entry.id   AF-A0A523JB48-F1
#
_cell.length_a   1.000
_cell.length_b   1.000
_cell.length_c   1.000
_cell.angle_alpha   90.00
_cell.angle_beta   90.00
_cell.angle_gamma   90.00
#
_symmetry.space_group_name_H-M   'P 1'
#
loop_
_entity.id
_entity.type
_entity.pdbx_description
1 polymer ?
#
loop_
_entity_poly.entity_id
_entity_poly.type
_entity_poly.pdbx_seq_one_letter_code
_entity_poly.pdbx_strand_id
1 'polypeptide(L)'
;MRTDFETLKQLAAYTLNHLTENKMIEYNVTVRLDLVDAMATEFGVSFATDEDIKDQAIEEVEDKMGQDNLPEDITESEIYNHARKEIIKSFNGENIGGLYLVEPLFQTAKRMTAFLLDSPLVEDVFGTDEELISFMVGKIRFFTTQRA
;
A
#
# COMPACT_ATOMS: atom_id res chain seq x y z
N MET A 1 4.72 -3.64 -14.37
CA MET A 1 5.80 -3.68 -13.37
C MET A 1 5.18 -4.34 -12.15
N ARG A 2 5.75 -5.43 -11.61
CA ARG A 2 5.12 -6.19 -10.53
C ARG A 2 5.37 -5.48 -9.21
N THR A 3 4.32 -5.07 -8.51
CA THR A 3 4.39 -4.50 -7.17
C THR A 3 4.33 -5.58 -6.10
N ASP A 4 4.99 -5.33 -4.97
CA ASP A 4 5.17 -6.23 -3.84
C ASP A 4 5.32 -5.43 -2.53
N PHE A 5 5.56 -6.10 -1.41
CA PHE A 5 5.74 -5.42 -0.12
C PHE A 5 6.92 -4.45 -0.10
N GLU A 6 7.99 -4.70 -0.85
CA GLU A 6 9.10 -3.75 -1.00
C GLU A 6 8.67 -2.46 -1.70
N THR A 7 7.67 -2.53 -2.58
CA THR A 7 7.03 -1.35 -3.17
C THR A 7 6.30 -0.51 -2.13
N LEU A 8 5.63 -1.14 -1.15
CA LEU A 8 5.02 -0.45 -0.01
C LEU A 8 6.08 0.20 0.89
N LYS A 9 7.22 -0.47 1.12
CA LYS A 9 8.36 0.13 1.85
C LYS A 9 8.93 1.35 1.12
N GLN A 10 9.00 1.30 -0.21
CA GLN A 10 9.42 2.46 -1.01
C GLN A 10 8.44 3.63 -0.87
N LEU A 11 7.12 3.37 -0.87
CA LEU A 11 6.11 4.39 -0.61
C LEU A 11 6.21 4.96 0.81
N ALA A 12 6.43 4.11 1.81
CA ALA A 12 6.64 4.51 3.20
C ALA A 12 7.87 5.42 3.33
N ALA A 13 9.02 4.98 2.83
CA ALA A 13 10.25 5.77 2.84
C ALA A 13 10.09 7.09 2.09
N TYR A 14 9.45 7.09 0.90
CA TYR A 14 9.16 8.28 0.12
C TYR A 14 8.32 9.29 0.93
N THR A 15 7.24 8.81 1.56
CA THR A 15 6.34 9.64 2.37
C THR A 15 7.05 10.21 3.60
N LEU A 16 7.76 9.37 4.36
CA LEU A 16 8.51 9.77 5.55
C LEU A 16 9.59 10.79 5.23
N ASN A 17 10.33 10.61 4.14
CA ASN A 17 11.35 11.57 3.72
C ASN A 17 10.73 12.93 3.46
N HIS A 18 9.62 12.99 2.73
CA HIS A 18 8.94 14.26 2.49
C HIS A 18 8.34 14.89 3.74
N LEU A 19 7.75 14.10 4.65
CA LEU A 19 7.27 14.62 5.93
C LEU A 19 8.41 15.23 6.75
N THR A 20 9.57 14.56 6.79
CA THR A 20 10.76 15.02 7.52
C THR A 20 11.36 16.27 6.87
N GLU A 21 11.52 16.30 5.55
CA GLU A 21 12.04 17.44 4.78
C GLU A 21 11.19 18.70 4.98
N ASN A 22 9.87 18.53 5.13
CA ASN A 22 8.92 19.61 5.35
C ASN A 22 8.69 19.88 6.86
N LYS A 23 9.48 19.26 7.74
CA LYS A 23 9.43 19.44 9.21
C LYS A 23 8.05 19.17 9.81
N MET A 24 7.32 18.21 9.25
CA MET A 24 6.00 17.82 9.75
C MET A 24 6.09 16.76 10.84
N ILE A 25 7.16 15.96 10.85
CA ILE A 25 7.46 14.93 11.85
C ILE A 25 8.94 14.94 12.19
N GLU A 26 9.28 14.42 13.37
CA GLU A 26 10.65 14.11 13.79
C GLU A 26 10.72 12.70 14.39
N TYR A 27 11.82 12.01 14.12
CA TYR A 27 12.09 10.67 14.65
C TYR A 27 13.61 10.38 14.65
N ASN A 28 14.04 9.49 15.54
CA ASN A 28 15.44 9.09 15.61
C ASN A 28 15.88 8.32 14.35
N VAL A 29 17.05 8.64 13.81
CA VAL A 29 17.63 7.90 12.67
C VAL A 29 17.78 6.40 12.95
N THR A 30 17.97 6.00 14.21
CA THR A 30 18.13 4.58 14.58
C THR A 30 16.85 3.77 14.38
N VAL A 31 15.67 4.39 14.48
CA VAL A 31 14.37 3.71 14.31
C VAL A 31 13.81 3.85 12.89
N ARG A 32 14.56 4.47 11.96
CA ARG A 32 14.08 4.75 10.61
C ARG A 32 13.57 3.50 9.88
N LEU A 33 14.32 2.41 9.94
CA LEU A 33 13.95 1.17 9.25
C LEU A 33 12.68 0.57 9.85
N ASP A 34 12.58 0.55 11.17
CA ASP A 34 11.39 0.06 11.87
C ASP A 34 10.16 0.93 11.56
N LEU A 35 10.32 2.25 11.47
CA LEU A 35 9.24 3.17 11.12
C LEU A 35 8.80 3.00 9.66
N VAL A 36 9.74 2.78 8.74
CA VAL A 36 9.43 2.45 7.34
C VAL A 36 8.64 1.16 7.25
N ASP A 37 9.08 0.12 7.95
CA ASP A 37 8.42 -1.19 7.95
C ASP A 37 7.02 -1.11 8.57
N ALA A 38 6.87 -0.41 9.71
CA ALA A 38 5.58 -0.20 10.36
C ALA A 38 4.61 0.59 9.48
N MET A 39 5.09 1.66 8.83
CA MET A 39 4.27 2.46 7.93
C MET A 39 3.90 1.68 6.65
N ALA A 40 4.80 0.83 6.14
CA ALA A 40 4.51 -0.05 5.00
C ALA A 40 3.42 -1.07 5.33
N THR A 41 3.44 -1.64 6.54
CA THR A 41 2.37 -2.51 7.02
C THR A 41 1.03 -1.78 7.08
N GLU A 42 0.99 -0.55 7.61
CA GLU A 42 -0.26 0.22 7.64
C GLU A 42 -0.72 0.57 6.22
N PHE A 43 0.21 0.87 5.30
CA PHE A 43 -0.13 1.08 3.89
C PHE A 43 -0.71 -0.17 3.22
N GLY A 44 -0.27 -1.38 3.61
CA GLY A 44 -0.81 -2.64 3.10
C GLY A 44 -2.29 -2.88 3.43
N VAL A 45 -2.87 -2.11 4.37
CA VAL A 45 -4.32 -2.12 4.64
C VAL A 45 -5.09 -1.31 3.58
N SER A 46 -4.45 -0.28 3.03
CA SER A 46 -5.08 0.67 2.10
C SER A 46 -4.71 0.43 0.63
N PHE A 47 -3.61 -0.30 0.39
CA PHE A 47 -3.08 -0.60 -0.93
C PHE A 47 -2.92 -2.10 -1.12
N ALA A 48 -3.32 -2.59 -2.29
CA ALA A 48 -3.02 -3.94 -2.74
C ALA A 48 -1.90 -3.92 -3.78
N THR A 49 -0.98 -4.87 -3.66
CA THR A 49 0.10 -5.11 -4.62
C THR A 49 -0.32 -6.12 -5.70
N ASP A 50 0.46 -6.25 -6.76
CA ASP A 50 0.27 -7.32 -7.74
C ASP A 50 0.41 -8.72 -7.12
N GLU A 51 1.26 -8.87 -6.09
CA GLU A 51 1.36 -10.12 -5.31
C GLU A 51 0.08 -10.40 -4.52
N ASP A 52 -0.44 -9.40 -3.80
CA ASP A 52 -1.68 -9.57 -3.02
C ASP A 52 -2.85 -9.95 -3.92
N ILE A 53 -2.97 -9.31 -5.09
CA ILE A 53 -4.01 -9.62 -6.07
C ILE A 53 -3.84 -11.03 -6.64
N LYS A 54 -2.59 -11.45 -6.89
CA LYS A 54 -2.31 -12.80 -7.38
C LYS A 54 -2.72 -13.84 -6.34
N ASP A 55 -2.34 -13.65 -5.09
CA ASP A 55 -2.61 -14.59 -4.01
C ASP A 55 -4.12 -14.66 -3.74
N GLN A 56 -4.80 -13.51 -3.68
CA GLN A 56 -6.27 -13.45 -3.55
C GLN A 56 -6.99 -14.11 -4.73
N ALA A 57 -6.49 -13.92 -5.96
CA ALA A 57 -7.08 -14.56 -7.13
C ALA A 57 -6.90 -16.09 -7.11
N ILE A 58 -5.78 -16.60 -6.60
CA ILE A 58 -5.57 -18.04 -6.42
C ILE A 58 -6.57 -18.56 -5.39
N GLU A 59 -6.67 -17.92 -4.22
CA GLU A 59 -7.61 -18.30 -3.16
C GLU A 59 -9.06 -18.35 -3.67
N GLU A 60 -9.50 -17.33 -4.42
CA GLU A 60 -10.85 -17.30 -5.00
C GLU A 60 -11.11 -18.43 -5.99
N VAL A 61 -10.10 -18.85 -6.76
CA VAL A 61 -10.22 -19.97 -7.70
C VAL A 61 -10.26 -21.30 -6.97
N GLU A 62 -9.43 -21.47 -5.94
CA GLU A 62 -9.41 -22.66 -5.08
C GLU A 62 -10.76 -22.87 -4.39
N ASP A 63 -11.35 -21.81 -3.84
CA ASP A 63 -12.67 -21.84 -3.21
C ASP A 63 -13.79 -22.21 -4.18
N LYS A 64 -13.69 -21.76 -5.45
CA LYS A 64 -14.72 -22.01 -6.48
C LYS A 64 -14.63 -23.40 -7.10
N MET A 65 -13.42 -23.92 -7.31
CA MET A 65 -13.19 -25.19 -8.01
C MET A 65 -13.24 -26.40 -7.07
N GLY A 66 -12.92 -26.20 -5.79
CA GLY A 66 -12.57 -27.27 -4.87
C GLY A 66 -11.20 -27.86 -5.19
N GLN A 67 -10.49 -28.36 -4.16
CA GLN A 67 -9.10 -28.82 -4.28
C GLN A 67 -8.88 -29.93 -5.34
N ASP A 68 -9.92 -30.69 -5.69
CA ASP A 68 -9.82 -31.82 -6.63
C ASP A 68 -9.89 -31.44 -8.12
N ASN A 69 -10.26 -30.19 -8.47
CA ASN A 69 -10.43 -29.74 -9.86
C ASN A 69 -9.45 -28.63 -10.26
N LEU A 70 -8.40 -28.41 -9.48
CA LEU A 70 -7.41 -27.38 -9.78
C LEU A 70 -6.52 -27.77 -10.97
N PRO A 71 -6.35 -26.89 -11.97
CA PRO A 71 -5.40 -27.11 -13.05
C PRO A 71 -3.95 -27.11 -12.52
N GLU A 72 -3.04 -27.82 -13.21
CA GLU A 72 -1.61 -27.89 -12.84
C GLU A 72 -0.95 -26.50 -12.78
N ASP A 73 -1.40 -25.55 -13.63
CA ASP A 73 -1.03 -24.14 -13.54
C ASP A 73 -2.29 -23.26 -13.44
N ILE A 74 -2.63 -22.90 -12.20
CA ILE A 74 -3.75 -22.00 -11.89
C ILE A 74 -3.55 -20.64 -12.54
N THR A 75 -2.31 -20.13 -12.58
CA THR A 75 -2.00 -18.75 -12.99
C THR A 75 -2.12 -18.52 -14.50
N GLU A 76 -2.10 -19.59 -15.30
CA GLU A 76 -2.33 -19.53 -16.75
C GLU A 76 -3.81 -19.74 -17.12
N SER A 77 -4.66 -20.11 -16.17
CA SER A 77 -6.06 -20.42 -16.44
C SER A 77 -6.91 -19.18 -16.77
N GLU A 78 -7.96 -19.36 -17.60
CA GLU A 78 -8.93 -18.29 -17.87
C GLU A 78 -9.67 -17.85 -16.60
N ILE A 79 -9.87 -18.79 -15.67
CA ILE A 79 -10.64 -18.56 -14.44
C ILE A 79 -9.84 -17.71 -13.44
N TYR A 80 -8.53 -17.94 -13.32
CA TYR A 80 -7.63 -17.04 -12.60
C TYR A 80 -7.60 -15.63 -13.23
N ASN A 81 -7.46 -15.56 -14.56
CA ASN A 81 -7.47 -14.28 -15.26
C ASN A 81 -8.80 -13.51 -15.09
N HIS A 82 -9.90 -14.23 -14.94
CA HIS A 82 -11.21 -13.65 -14.61
C HIS A 82 -11.25 -13.15 -13.16
N ALA A 83 -10.88 -13.98 -12.18
CA ALA A 83 -10.83 -13.60 -10.76
C ALA A 83 -9.95 -12.36 -10.53
N ARG A 84 -8.73 -12.37 -11.08
CA ARG A 84 -7.81 -11.21 -11.02
C ARG A 84 -8.43 -9.92 -11.54
N LYS A 85 -9.20 -9.98 -12.63
CA LYS A 85 -9.89 -8.80 -13.19
C LYS A 85 -11.02 -8.32 -12.29
N GLU A 86 -11.77 -9.22 -11.68
CA GLU A 86 -12.86 -8.86 -10.77
C GLU A 86 -12.32 -8.22 -9.48
N ILE A 87 -11.23 -8.74 -8.91
CA ILE A 87 -10.54 -8.13 -7.77
C ILE A 87 -10.08 -6.71 -8.09
N ILE A 88 -9.38 -6.50 -9.23
CA ILE A 88 -8.93 -5.15 -9.63
C ILE A 88 -10.12 -4.20 -9.83
N LYS A 89 -11.24 -4.68 -10.40
CA LYS A 89 -12.45 -3.87 -10.57
C LYS A 89 -13.08 -3.48 -9.24
N SER A 90 -12.98 -4.33 -8.21
CA SER A 90 -13.48 -4.01 -6.87
C SER A 90 -12.80 -2.78 -6.27
N PHE A 91 -11.56 -2.49 -6.69
CA PHE A 91 -10.77 -1.31 -6.34
C PHE A 91 -11.02 -0.11 -7.27
N ASN A 92 -12.09 -0.13 -8.08
CA ASN A 92 -12.38 0.85 -9.14
C ASN A 92 -11.26 1.02 -10.18
N GLY A 93 -10.27 0.12 -10.22
CA GLY A 93 -9.11 0.21 -11.11
C GLY A 93 -8.14 1.37 -10.83
N GLU A 94 -8.33 2.13 -9.75
CA GLU A 94 -7.41 3.20 -9.38
C GLU A 94 -6.10 2.60 -8.85
N ASN A 95 -4.97 3.08 -9.37
CA ASN A 95 -3.65 2.70 -8.88
C ASN A 95 -2.69 3.89 -8.85
N ILE A 96 -1.73 3.85 -7.93
CA ILE A 96 -0.66 4.82 -7.76
C ILE A 96 0.65 4.07 -7.76
N GLY A 97 1.53 4.34 -8.74
CA GLY A 97 2.80 3.61 -8.85
C GLY A 97 2.65 2.09 -8.99
N GLY A 98 1.51 1.61 -9.51
CA GLY A 98 1.19 0.18 -9.60
C GLY A 98 0.62 -0.44 -8.31
N LEU A 99 0.40 0.34 -7.26
CA LEU A 99 -0.32 -0.06 -6.05
C LEU A 99 -1.81 0.26 -6.23
N TYR A 100 -2.68 -0.73 -6.05
CA TYR A 100 -4.12 -0.59 -6.23
C TYR A 100 -4.77 -0.02 -4.97
N LEU A 101 -5.68 0.95 -5.11
CA LEU A 101 -6.32 1.61 -3.98
C LEU A 101 -7.50 0.77 -3.47
N VAL A 102 -7.34 0.16 -2.29
CA VAL A 102 -8.40 -0.60 -1.61
C VAL A 102 -9.44 0.35 -0.98
N GLU A 103 -8.99 1.55 -0.60
CA GLU A 103 -9.84 2.63 -0.10
C GLU A 103 -9.47 3.96 -0.75
N PRO A 104 -10.34 4.99 -0.69
CA PRO A 104 -10.03 6.30 -1.26
C PRO A 104 -8.76 6.90 -0.63
N LEU A 105 -7.91 7.53 -1.44
CA LEU A 105 -6.63 8.09 -1.00
C LEU A 105 -6.73 9.02 0.23
N PHE A 106 -7.85 9.74 0.37
CA PHE A 106 -8.09 10.58 1.54
C PHE A 106 -8.26 9.78 2.84
N GLN A 107 -8.87 8.59 2.77
CA GLN A 107 -8.98 7.67 3.91
C GLN A 107 -7.62 7.05 4.25
N THR A 108 -6.85 6.68 3.23
CA THR A 108 -5.46 6.24 3.42
C THR A 108 -4.63 7.30 4.12
N ALA A 109 -4.74 8.57 3.70
CA ALA A 109 -4.03 9.67 4.36
C ALA A 109 -4.50 9.87 5.80
N LYS A 110 -5.80 9.77 6.10
CA LYS A 110 -6.30 9.80 7.48
C LYS A 110 -5.72 8.70 8.35
N ARG A 111 -5.67 7.47 7.83
CA ARG A 111 -5.08 6.31 8.50
C ARG A 111 -3.61 6.53 8.79
N MET A 112 -2.85 7.03 7.81
CA MET A 112 -1.45 7.38 8.02
C MET A 112 -1.28 8.50 9.04
N THR A 113 -2.16 9.51 9.07
CA THR A 113 -2.09 10.59 10.05
C THR A 113 -2.28 10.04 11.46
N ALA A 114 -3.30 9.18 11.65
CA ALA A 114 -3.51 8.51 12.92
C ALA A 114 -2.31 7.66 13.32
N PHE A 115 -1.76 6.88 12.38
CA PHE A 115 -0.53 6.12 12.60
C PHE A 115 0.64 7.01 13.06
N LEU A 116 0.88 8.16 12.41
CA LEU A 116 1.98 9.05 12.78
C LEU A 116 1.78 9.67 14.17
N LEU A 117 0.53 9.98 14.56
CA LEU A 117 0.19 10.53 15.87
C LEU A 117 0.30 9.50 16.99
N ASP A 118 0.00 8.23 16.70
CA ASP A 118 -0.02 7.15 17.69
C ASP A 118 1.28 6.32 17.73
N SER A 119 2.15 6.46 16.73
CA SER A 119 3.35 5.63 16.60
C SER A 119 4.40 5.99 17.66
N PRO A 120 4.88 5.02 18.46
CA PRO A 120 5.96 5.26 19.42
C PRO A 120 7.33 5.46 18.74
N LEU A 121 7.41 5.26 17.42
CA LEU A 121 8.61 5.45 16.62
C LEU A 121 8.73 6.89 16.10
N VAL A 122 7.68 7.70 16.25
CA VAL A 122 7.66 9.12 15.94
C VAL A 122 7.83 9.89 17.25
N GLU A 123 8.80 10.82 17.29
CA GLU A 123 9.10 11.60 18.49
C GLU A 123 8.13 12.78 18.62
N ASP A 124 7.96 13.54 17.54
CA ASP A 124 7.10 14.72 17.50
C ASP A 124 6.39 14.85 16.14
N VAL A 125 5.16 15.36 16.19
CA VAL A 125 4.33 15.70 15.02
C VAL A 125 3.95 17.17 15.10
N PHE A 126 4.32 17.95 14.07
CA PHE A 126 4.23 19.42 14.08
C PHE A 126 3.10 19.99 13.23
N GLY A 127 2.33 19.15 12.53
CA GLY A 127 1.20 19.56 11.69
C GLY A 127 -0.15 19.26 12.34
N THR A 128 -1.18 20.03 11.99
CA THR A 128 -2.57 19.66 12.29
C THR A 128 -3.01 18.45 11.46
N ASP A 129 -4.05 17.75 11.90
CA ASP A 129 -4.63 16.61 11.17
C ASP A 129 -4.93 16.97 9.70
N GLU A 130 -5.55 18.13 9.47
CA GLU A 130 -5.91 18.60 8.12
C GLU A 130 -4.68 18.86 7.24
N GLU A 131 -3.63 19.46 7.81
CA GLU A 131 -2.37 19.71 7.09
C GLU A 131 -1.67 18.40 6.74
N LEU A 132 -1.57 17.46 7.68
CA LEU A 132 -0.95 16.15 7.45
C LEU A 132 -1.70 15.34 6.41
N ILE A 133 -3.03 15.29 6.49
CA ILE A 133 -3.87 14.59 5.51
C ILE A 133 -3.68 15.21 4.12
N SER A 134 -3.80 16.53 4.01
CA SER A 134 -3.66 17.24 2.73
C SER A 134 -2.28 17.02 2.12
N PHE A 135 -1.24 17.10 2.95
CA PHE A 135 0.13 16.85 2.54
C PHE A 135 0.33 15.42 2.04
N MET A 136 -0.14 14.41 2.79
CA MET A 136 -0.01 13.01 2.40
C MET A 136 -0.77 12.68 1.12
N VAL A 137 -2.01 13.16 0.97
CA VAL A 137 -2.75 13.04 -0.31
C VAL A 137 -1.93 13.65 -1.44
N GLY A 138 -1.34 14.82 -1.21
CA GLY A 138 -0.49 15.51 -2.17
C GLY A 138 0.74 14.69 -2.57
N LYS A 139 1.45 14.07 -1.62
CA LYS A 139 2.67 13.30 -1.90
C LYS A 139 2.38 11.93 -2.49
N ILE A 140 1.51 11.15 -1.85
CA ILE A 140 1.21 9.78 -2.27
C ILE A 140 0.68 9.77 -3.71
N ARG A 141 -0.16 10.74 -4.10
CA ARG A 141 -0.68 10.85 -5.47
C ARG A 141 0.42 10.90 -6.55
N PHE A 142 1.57 11.49 -6.25
CA PHE A 142 2.69 11.61 -7.20
C PHE A 142 3.78 10.56 -6.98
N PHE A 143 3.54 9.59 -6.09
CA PHE A 143 4.44 8.46 -5.94
C PHE A 143 4.55 7.70 -7.26
N THR A 144 5.79 7.48 -7.67
CA THR A 144 6.11 6.62 -8.80
C THR A 144 7.24 5.71 -8.38
N THR A 145 7.13 4.45 -8.76
CA THR A 145 8.19 3.47 -8.61
C THR A 145 9.24 3.75 -9.68
N GLN A 146 10.31 4.46 -9.33
CA GLN A 146 11.46 4.54 -10.22
C GLN A 146 12.19 3.20 -10.20
N ARG A 147 12.23 2.51 -11.34
CA ARG A 147 13.39 1.67 -11.66
C ARG A 147 14.21 2.38 -12.72
N ALA A 148 15.45 2.68 -12.36
CA ALA A 148 16.56 2.84 -13.30
C ALA A 148 16.77 1.54 -14.08
#